data_AF-A0A7V9HJS7-F1
#
_entry.id   AF-A0A7V9HJS7-F1
#
_cell.length_a   1.000
_cell.length_b   1.000
_cell.length_c   1.000
_cell.angle_alpha   90.00
_cell.angle_beta   90.00
_cell.angle_gamma   90.00
#
_symmetry.space_group_name_H-M   'P 1'
#
loop_
_entity.id
_entity.type
_entity.pdbx_description
1 polymer ?
#
loop_
_entity_poly.entity_id
_entity_poly.type
_entity_poly.pdbx_seq_one_letter_code
_entity_poly.pdbx_strand_id
1 'polypeptide(L)'
;MADDRDVDGELDVHLRPPSEVAGRLLALVGLARRGFLEQPLEMIADDTPEAERYDLISWLEAERLGDFLTAPERAIMNAPIGSLSPEDTAAITWGIEGAAVLAWAIRNIPELAEYDQVTNAATVIDVLPATWSRTTEFRAAAMLRDEPDIAQARERAEVWHDRADLYWMIQDGWEDEDAEPRAVVQRMAGEAHAAGLIATSIAGDFVTRVGGYRDLAPDTVETLELIAFHRLVEFNWLCGLIDHD
;
A
#
# COMPACT_ATOMS: atom_id res chain seq x y z
N MET A 1 16.64 -29.12 -32.74
CA MET A 1 15.78 -28.84 -31.58
C MET A 1 15.90 -27.34 -31.38
N ALA A 2 14.83 -26.64 -31.71
CA ALA A 2 14.80 -25.19 -31.59
C ALA A 2 14.78 -24.82 -30.11
N ASP A 3 15.62 -23.86 -29.83
CA ASP A 3 15.84 -23.11 -28.62
C ASP A 3 14.56 -22.32 -28.27
N ASP A 4 13.72 -22.90 -27.40
CA ASP A 4 12.55 -22.26 -26.79
C ASP A 4 13.00 -21.61 -25.48
N ARG A 5 13.95 -20.66 -25.59
CA ARG A 5 14.32 -19.79 -24.48
C ARG A 5 13.20 -18.78 -24.30
N ASP A 6 12.46 -18.97 -23.21
CA ASP A 6 11.61 -18.03 -22.48
C ASP A 6 11.45 -16.67 -23.17
N VAL A 7 10.30 -16.51 -23.83
CA VAL A 7 9.77 -15.19 -24.18
C VAL A 7 9.68 -14.40 -22.89
N ASP A 8 10.38 -13.26 -22.81
CA ASP A 8 10.32 -12.29 -21.71
C ASP A 8 8.91 -12.28 -21.11
N GLY A 9 8.78 -12.79 -19.88
CA GLY A 9 7.53 -12.88 -19.13
C GLY A 9 7.08 -11.51 -18.64
N GLU A 10 6.89 -10.57 -19.57
CA GLU A 10 6.34 -9.25 -19.28
C GLU A 10 4.92 -9.47 -18.74
N LEU A 11 4.72 -9.10 -17.47
CA LEU A 11 3.43 -9.23 -16.81
C LEU A 11 2.44 -8.31 -17.53
N ASP A 12 1.45 -8.86 -18.22
CA ASP A 12 0.42 -8.09 -18.93
C ASP A 12 -0.47 -7.38 -17.88
N VAL A 13 -0.14 -6.12 -17.59
CA VAL A 13 -0.89 -5.28 -16.65
C VAL A 13 -2.03 -4.58 -17.37
N HIS A 14 -3.20 -4.54 -16.72
CA HIS A 14 -4.35 -3.80 -17.22
C HIS A 14 -4.68 -2.70 -16.22
N LEU A 15 -4.06 -1.53 -16.41
CA LEU A 15 -4.21 -0.41 -15.50
C LEU A 15 -5.68 0.00 -15.35
N ARG A 16 -6.11 0.19 -14.09
CA ARG A 16 -7.43 0.73 -13.77
C ARG A 16 -7.59 2.16 -14.35
N PRO A 17 -8.80 2.57 -14.76
CA PRO A 17 -9.03 3.93 -15.26
C PRO A 17 -8.63 5.02 -14.25
N PRO A 18 -8.02 6.15 -14.67
CA PRO A 18 -7.55 7.20 -13.73
C PRO A 18 -8.61 7.72 -12.76
N SER A 19 -9.87 7.83 -13.20
CA SER A 19 -10.98 8.30 -12.37
C SER A 19 -11.46 7.29 -11.33
N GLU A 20 -11.18 5.99 -11.55
CA GLU A 20 -11.39 4.93 -10.56
C GLU A 20 -10.26 4.93 -9.54
N VAL A 21 -9.02 5.09 -9.99
CA VAL A 21 -7.84 5.23 -9.12
C VAL A 21 -8.00 6.41 -8.16
N ALA A 22 -8.45 7.56 -8.66
CA ALA A 22 -8.76 8.71 -7.82
C ALA A 22 -9.94 8.45 -6.86
N GLY A 23 -10.94 7.68 -7.26
CA GLY A 23 -12.05 7.28 -6.40
C GLY A 23 -11.60 6.38 -5.24
N ARG A 24 -10.79 5.36 -5.55
CA ARG A 24 -10.18 4.45 -4.59
C ARG A 24 -9.26 5.18 -3.61
N LEU A 25 -8.44 6.11 -4.10
CA LEU A 25 -7.61 6.98 -3.26
C LEU A 25 -8.45 7.72 -2.19
N LEU A 26 -9.54 8.35 -2.60
CA LEU A 26 -10.44 9.06 -1.67
C LEU A 26 -11.10 8.10 -0.67
N ALA A 27 -11.47 6.90 -1.11
CA ALA A 27 -12.04 5.86 -0.25
C ALA A 27 -11.05 5.38 0.82
N LEU A 28 -9.79 5.11 0.43
CA LEU A 28 -8.72 4.71 1.36
C LEU A 28 -8.40 5.80 2.38
N VAL A 29 -8.34 7.07 1.96
CA VAL A 29 -8.12 8.18 2.90
C VAL A 29 -9.31 8.34 3.84
N GLY A 30 -10.53 8.11 3.35
CA GLY A 30 -11.72 8.01 4.18
C GLY A 30 -11.61 6.91 5.24
N LEU A 31 -11.17 5.71 4.85
CA LEU A 31 -10.93 4.60 5.79
C LEU A 31 -9.84 4.90 6.81
N ALA A 32 -8.73 5.51 6.39
CA ALA A 32 -7.69 5.94 7.31
C ALA A 32 -8.23 6.94 8.33
N ARG A 33 -9.02 7.94 7.88
CA ARG A 33 -9.72 8.87 8.77
C ARG A 33 -10.66 8.15 9.73
N ARG A 34 -11.41 7.16 9.24
CA ARG A 34 -12.26 6.30 10.08
C ARG A 34 -11.45 5.61 11.18
N GLY A 35 -10.24 5.14 10.90
CA GLY A 35 -9.34 4.56 11.91
C GLY A 35 -8.89 5.56 12.97
N PHE A 36 -8.60 6.81 12.58
CA PHE A 36 -8.25 7.87 13.54
C PHE A 36 -9.39 8.20 14.52
N LEU A 37 -10.65 8.02 14.13
CA LEU A 37 -11.79 8.22 15.02
C LEU A 37 -11.88 7.19 16.17
N GLU A 38 -11.18 6.06 16.06
CA GLU A 38 -11.07 5.07 17.15
C GLU A 38 -10.05 5.48 18.22
N GLN A 39 -9.20 6.47 17.93
CA GLN A 39 -8.19 6.89 18.88
C GLN A 39 -8.81 7.76 19.98
N PRO A 40 -8.39 7.60 21.25
CA PRO A 40 -8.87 8.42 22.34
C PRO A 40 -8.35 9.86 22.17
N LEU A 41 -9.15 10.72 21.53
CA LEU A 41 -8.87 12.14 21.43
C LEU A 41 -9.29 12.86 22.72
N GLU A 42 -8.50 13.85 23.16
CA GLU A 42 -8.97 14.81 24.15
C GLU A 42 -10.18 15.54 23.58
N MET A 43 -11.37 15.21 24.08
CA MET A 43 -12.63 15.71 23.55
C MET A 43 -12.65 17.23 23.52
N ILE A 44 -12.72 17.80 22.31
CA ILE A 44 -13.17 19.18 22.11
C ILE A 44 -14.69 19.13 22.18
N ALA A 45 -15.29 20.06 22.93
CA ALA A 45 -16.64 19.94 23.49
C ALA A 45 -17.82 19.84 22.50
N ASP A 46 -17.61 19.96 21.18
CA ASP A 46 -18.71 20.11 20.22
C ASP A 46 -18.85 19.02 19.13
N ASP A 47 -17.83 18.20 18.83
CA ASP A 47 -17.93 17.12 17.83
C ASP A 47 -17.62 15.76 18.43
N THR A 48 -18.60 14.86 18.41
CA THR A 48 -18.40 13.47 18.82
C THR A 48 -17.84 12.65 17.65
N PRO A 49 -16.91 11.72 17.87
CA PRO A 49 -16.39 10.83 16.80
C PRO A 49 -17.48 10.10 16.01
N GLU A 50 -18.61 9.79 16.67
CA GLU A 50 -19.75 9.15 16.04
C GLU A 50 -20.46 10.07 15.03
N ALA A 51 -20.59 11.37 15.35
CA ALA A 51 -21.13 12.36 14.41
C ALA A 51 -20.23 12.52 13.19
N GLU A 52 -18.90 12.59 13.40
CA GLU A 52 -17.94 12.67 12.29
C GLU A 52 -17.97 11.41 11.41
N ARG A 53 -18.16 10.22 12.01
CA ARG A 53 -18.37 8.97 11.27
C ARG A 53 -19.62 9.04 10.38
N TYR A 54 -20.72 9.60 10.87
CA TYR A 54 -21.94 9.77 10.07
C TYR A 54 -21.74 10.76 8.92
N ASP A 55 -21.03 11.86 9.14
CA ASP A 55 -20.68 12.82 8.10
C ASP A 55 -19.78 12.17 7.04
N LEU A 56 -18.82 11.34 7.47
CA LEU A 56 -17.95 10.56 6.60
C LEU A 56 -18.73 9.64 5.66
N ILE A 57 -19.65 8.84 6.22
CA ILE A 57 -20.49 7.93 5.44
C ILE A 57 -21.37 8.73 4.48
N SER A 58 -22.02 9.79 4.96
CA SER A 58 -22.91 10.62 4.14
C SER A 58 -22.19 11.24 2.95
N TRP A 59 -20.96 11.69 3.14
CA TRP A 59 -20.12 12.22 2.05
C TRP A 59 -19.71 11.13 1.06
N LEU A 60 -19.27 9.96 1.54
CA LEU A 60 -18.92 8.82 0.66
C LEU A 60 -20.12 8.39 -0.19
N GLU A 61 -21.34 8.41 0.36
CA GLU A 61 -22.57 8.12 -0.37
C GLU A 61 -22.89 9.21 -1.41
N ALA A 62 -22.86 10.48 -1.00
CA ALA A 62 -23.17 11.61 -1.88
C ALA A 62 -22.22 11.70 -3.09
N GLU A 63 -20.94 11.40 -2.87
CA GLU A 63 -19.90 11.41 -3.91
C GLU A 63 -19.73 10.07 -4.61
N ARG A 64 -20.55 9.06 -4.28
CA ARG A 64 -20.49 7.69 -4.79
C ARG A 64 -19.11 7.04 -4.65
N LEU A 65 -18.40 7.38 -3.59
CA LEU A 65 -17.10 6.80 -3.25
C LEU A 65 -17.24 5.44 -2.57
N GLY A 66 -18.43 5.13 -2.05
CA GLY A 66 -18.74 3.80 -1.54
C GLY A 66 -18.57 2.70 -2.60
N ASP A 67 -18.64 3.00 -3.89
CA ASP A 67 -18.43 2.03 -4.98
C ASP A 67 -16.96 1.54 -5.06
N PHE A 68 -16.02 2.24 -4.41
CA PHE A 68 -14.58 1.90 -4.39
C PHE A 68 -14.13 1.20 -3.11
N LEU A 69 -15.05 0.89 -2.19
CA LEU A 69 -14.77 0.13 -0.97
C LEU A 69 -15.03 -1.35 -1.20
N THR A 70 -14.10 -2.19 -0.74
CA THR A 70 -14.32 -3.64 -0.63
C THR A 70 -15.45 -3.95 0.36
N ALA A 71 -15.99 -5.17 0.33
CA ALA A 71 -16.99 -5.58 1.32
C ALA A 71 -16.47 -5.48 2.78
N PRO A 72 -15.26 -5.96 3.13
CA PRO A 72 -14.67 -5.76 4.45
C PRO A 72 -14.52 -4.29 4.85
N GLU A 73 -14.02 -3.45 3.95
CA GLU A 73 -13.83 -2.02 4.23
C GLU A 73 -15.16 -1.29 4.45
N ARG A 74 -16.18 -1.65 3.67
CA ARG A 74 -17.53 -1.12 3.86
C ARG A 74 -18.09 -1.53 5.22
N ALA A 75 -17.82 -2.75 5.67
CA ALA A 75 -18.23 -3.20 7.01
C ALA A 75 -17.53 -2.35 8.09
N ILE A 76 -16.23 -2.12 7.97
CA ILE A 76 -15.44 -1.28 8.88
C ILE A 76 -15.94 0.16 8.91
N MET A 77 -16.17 0.77 7.75
CA MET A 77 -16.69 2.13 7.61
C MET A 77 -18.02 2.31 8.36
N ASN A 78 -18.90 1.30 8.28
CA ASN A 78 -20.23 1.33 8.89
C ASN A 78 -20.27 0.92 10.37
N ALA A 79 -19.20 0.32 10.90
CA ALA A 79 -19.15 -0.11 12.29
C ALA A 79 -19.20 1.09 13.25
N PRO A 80 -19.96 1.03 14.36
CA PRO A 80 -19.96 2.08 15.39
C PRO A 80 -18.56 2.38 15.93
N ILE A 81 -18.31 3.62 16.36
CA ILE A 81 -17.05 3.96 17.04
C ILE A 81 -16.89 3.09 18.30
N GLY A 82 -15.68 2.60 18.53
CA GLY A 82 -15.32 1.74 19.66
C GLY A 82 -15.63 0.26 19.46
N SER A 83 -16.16 -0.12 18.29
CA SER A 83 -16.50 -1.52 17.97
C SER A 83 -15.50 -2.23 17.07
N LEU A 84 -14.55 -1.49 16.47
CA LEU A 84 -13.50 -2.08 15.65
C LEU A 84 -12.51 -2.86 16.50
N SER A 85 -12.04 -3.98 15.95
CA SER A 85 -10.93 -4.69 16.58
C SER A 85 -9.64 -3.87 16.46
N PRO A 86 -8.64 -4.11 17.34
CA PRO A 86 -7.31 -3.51 17.18
C PRO A 86 -6.68 -3.83 15.82
N GLU A 87 -6.91 -5.05 15.31
CA GLU A 87 -6.42 -5.50 14.00
C GLU A 87 -7.07 -4.71 12.86
N ASP A 88 -8.39 -4.54 12.87
CA ASP A 88 -9.10 -3.72 11.86
C ASP A 88 -8.65 -2.26 11.90
N THR A 89 -8.48 -1.71 13.09
CA THR A 89 -8.02 -0.33 13.30
C THR A 89 -6.61 -0.15 12.75
N ALA A 90 -5.71 -1.10 13.03
CA ALA A 90 -4.36 -1.09 12.48
C ALA A 90 -4.39 -1.20 10.95
N ALA A 91 -5.12 -2.16 10.40
CA ALA A 91 -5.21 -2.41 8.96
C ALA A 91 -5.69 -1.18 8.18
N ILE A 92 -6.76 -0.51 8.63
CA ILE A 92 -7.25 0.71 7.94
C ILE A 92 -6.34 1.91 8.14
N THR A 93 -5.62 2.00 9.25
CA THR A 93 -4.65 3.08 9.47
C THR A 93 -3.45 2.91 8.54
N TRP A 94 -2.96 1.67 8.37
CA TRP A 94 -1.90 1.33 7.42
C TRP A 94 -2.32 1.44 5.95
N GLY A 95 -3.62 1.48 5.67
CA GLY A 95 -4.17 1.81 4.35
C GLY A 95 -3.67 3.15 3.78
N ILE A 96 -3.08 4.03 4.59
CA ILE A 96 -2.42 5.25 4.11
C ILE A 96 -1.21 4.96 3.19
N GLU A 97 -0.53 3.83 3.36
CA GLU A 97 0.55 3.40 2.45
C GLU A 97 0.00 3.06 1.07
N GLY A 98 -1.14 2.36 1.02
CA GLY A 98 -1.88 2.11 -0.21
C GLY A 98 -2.40 3.39 -0.85
N ALA A 99 -2.92 4.33 -0.05
CA ALA A 99 -3.32 5.64 -0.54
C ALA A 99 -2.15 6.43 -1.16
N ALA A 100 -0.95 6.37 -0.58
CA ALA A 100 0.24 6.98 -1.19
C ALA A 100 0.55 6.40 -2.57
N VAL A 101 0.43 5.07 -2.76
CA VAL A 101 0.60 4.43 -4.07
C VAL A 101 -0.34 5.06 -5.09
N LEU A 102 -1.63 5.17 -4.77
CA LEU A 102 -2.61 5.70 -5.70
C LEU A 102 -2.40 7.20 -5.96
N ALA A 103 -2.07 7.99 -4.93
CA ALA A 103 -1.75 9.42 -5.08
C ALA A 103 -0.51 9.64 -5.95
N TRP A 104 0.51 8.79 -5.80
CA TRP A 104 1.70 8.81 -6.66
C TRP A 104 1.35 8.41 -8.08
N ALA A 105 0.56 7.36 -8.25
CA ALA A 105 0.16 6.83 -9.56
C ALA A 105 -0.62 7.87 -10.37
N ILE A 106 -1.46 8.70 -9.75
CA ILE A 106 -2.17 9.80 -10.44
C ILE A 106 -1.40 11.13 -10.49
N ARG A 107 -0.09 11.09 -10.17
CA ARG A 107 0.84 12.25 -10.20
C ARG A 107 0.49 13.37 -9.21
N ASN A 108 -0.31 13.10 -8.19
CA ASN A 108 -0.63 14.07 -7.13
C ASN A 108 0.53 14.25 -6.15
N ILE A 109 1.32 13.20 -5.92
CA ILE A 109 2.61 13.30 -5.22
C ILE A 109 3.77 12.91 -6.15
N PRO A 110 4.94 13.58 -6.03
CA PRO A 110 6.03 13.40 -6.98
C PRO A 110 6.76 12.06 -6.80
N GLU A 111 6.87 11.58 -5.56
CA GLU A 111 7.68 10.43 -5.16
C GLU A 111 6.97 9.65 -4.05
N LEU A 112 7.15 8.33 -4.02
CA LEU A 112 6.79 7.50 -2.89
C LEU A 112 7.92 7.54 -1.85
N ALA A 113 7.56 7.43 -0.58
CA ALA A 113 8.56 7.18 0.45
C ALA A 113 9.28 5.86 0.16
N GLU A 114 10.55 5.76 0.53
CA GLU A 114 11.27 4.49 0.43
C GLU A 114 10.60 3.41 1.31
N TYR A 115 10.84 2.13 1.03
CA TYR A 115 10.20 1.03 1.77
C TYR A 115 10.63 0.92 3.23
N ASP A 116 11.71 1.63 3.60
CA ASP A 116 12.16 1.78 4.98
C ASP A 116 11.63 3.03 5.69
N GLN A 117 10.59 3.64 5.14
CA GLN A 117 9.93 4.80 5.68
C GLN A 117 8.42 4.67 5.63
N VAL A 118 7.80 4.94 6.77
CA VAL A 118 6.36 5.19 6.83
C VAL A 118 6.06 6.47 6.04
N THR A 119 5.06 6.39 5.19
CA THR A 119 4.47 7.50 4.45
C THR A 119 4.03 8.59 5.41
N ASN A 120 4.38 9.84 5.10
CA ASN A 120 3.80 10.97 5.80
C ASN A 120 2.34 11.15 5.36
N ALA A 121 1.38 10.80 6.22
CA ALA A 121 -0.05 10.93 5.92
C ALA A 121 -0.44 12.34 5.44
N ALA A 122 0.17 13.39 5.99
CA ALA A 122 -0.10 14.77 5.59
C ALA A 122 0.20 15.01 4.10
N THR A 123 1.27 14.43 3.55
CA THR A 123 1.60 14.60 2.13
C THR A 123 0.58 13.97 1.19
N VAL A 124 -0.10 12.92 1.65
CA VAL A 124 -1.19 12.28 0.89
C VAL A 124 -2.49 13.07 1.05
N ILE A 125 -2.79 13.57 2.26
CA ILE A 125 -4.03 14.31 2.54
C ILE A 125 -4.02 15.69 1.88
N ASP A 126 -2.89 16.39 1.89
CA ASP A 126 -2.77 17.78 1.40
C ASP A 126 -3.02 17.93 -0.11
N VAL A 127 -2.94 16.83 -0.87
CA VAL A 127 -3.15 16.82 -2.32
C VAL A 127 -4.58 16.43 -2.73
N LEU A 128 -5.46 16.19 -1.76
CA LEU A 128 -6.85 15.81 -1.99
C LEU A 128 -7.78 17.03 -1.92
N PRO A 129 -9.01 16.92 -2.47
CA PRO A 129 -10.05 17.90 -2.20
C PRO A 129 -10.30 18.01 -0.69
N ALA A 130 -10.66 19.22 -0.24
CA ALA A 130 -11.03 19.43 1.15
C ALA A 130 -12.12 18.44 1.57
N THR A 131 -12.09 17.99 2.82
CA THR A 131 -13.11 17.08 3.33
C THR A 131 -14.50 17.69 3.13
N TRP A 132 -15.47 16.85 2.77
CA TRP A 132 -16.86 17.26 2.50
C TRP A 132 -17.06 18.07 1.21
N SER A 133 -16.01 18.31 0.43
CA SER A 133 -16.12 18.95 -0.88
C SER A 133 -16.49 17.95 -1.98
N ARG A 134 -16.93 18.49 -3.13
CA ARG A 134 -17.22 17.70 -4.33
C ARG A 134 -15.93 17.12 -4.90
N THR A 135 -15.99 15.86 -5.31
CA THR A 135 -14.84 15.09 -5.79
C THR A 135 -14.85 14.86 -7.30
N THR A 136 -15.95 15.23 -7.98
CA THR A 136 -16.13 14.98 -9.41
C THR A 136 -15.02 15.61 -10.26
N GLU A 137 -14.65 16.86 -9.97
CA GLU A 137 -13.60 17.58 -10.72
C GLU A 137 -12.22 16.94 -10.50
N PHE A 138 -11.91 16.57 -9.26
CA PHE A 138 -10.68 15.88 -8.91
C PHE A 138 -10.54 14.54 -9.64
N ARG A 139 -11.60 13.72 -9.61
CA ARG A 139 -11.61 12.41 -10.28
C ARG A 139 -11.53 12.53 -11.80
N ALA A 140 -12.17 13.55 -12.38
CA ALA A 140 -12.13 13.78 -13.82
C ALA A 140 -10.77 14.32 -14.30
N ALA A 141 -10.02 15.01 -13.42
CA ALA A 141 -8.70 15.56 -13.72
C ALA A 141 -7.54 14.56 -13.49
N ALA A 142 -7.82 13.39 -12.91
CA ALA A 142 -6.80 12.40 -12.59
C ALA A 142 -6.06 11.91 -13.85
N MET A 143 -4.73 11.84 -13.78
CA MET A 143 -3.87 11.40 -14.88
C MET A 143 -2.85 10.39 -14.37
N LEU A 144 -2.86 9.19 -14.94
CA LEU A 144 -1.91 8.15 -14.53
C LEU A 144 -0.48 8.46 -14.97
N ARG A 145 0.46 7.93 -14.19
CA ARG A 145 1.83 7.65 -14.60
C ARG A 145 1.86 6.64 -15.74
N ASP A 146 3.00 6.60 -16.41
CA ASP A 146 3.17 5.71 -17.55
C ASP A 146 3.22 4.27 -17.03
N GLU A 147 2.68 3.34 -17.81
CA GLU A 147 2.55 1.93 -17.40
C GLU A 147 3.88 1.28 -16.98
N PRO A 148 5.02 1.49 -17.68
CA PRO A 148 6.30 0.95 -17.25
C PRO A 148 6.75 1.46 -15.86
N ASP A 149 6.43 2.71 -15.52
CA ASP A 149 6.77 3.28 -14.20
C ASP A 149 5.96 2.58 -13.10
N ILE A 150 4.67 2.34 -13.35
CA ILE A 150 3.77 1.67 -12.40
C ILE A 150 4.16 0.20 -12.25
N ALA A 151 4.43 -0.51 -13.36
CA ALA A 151 4.88 -1.90 -13.34
C ALA A 151 6.19 -2.06 -12.55
N GLN A 152 7.19 -1.22 -12.82
CA GLN A 152 8.45 -1.23 -12.07
C GLN A 152 8.26 -0.93 -10.57
N ALA A 153 7.37 0.01 -10.22
CA ALA A 153 7.07 0.30 -8.82
C ALA A 153 6.35 -0.84 -8.11
N ARG A 154 5.47 -1.58 -8.83
CA ARG A 154 4.80 -2.79 -8.35
C ARG A 154 5.80 -3.92 -8.10
N GLU A 155 6.70 -4.20 -9.05
CA GLU A 155 7.78 -5.18 -8.87
C GLU A 155 8.66 -4.83 -7.68
N ARG A 156 8.96 -3.53 -7.48
CA ARG A 156 9.67 -3.08 -6.30
C ARG A 156 8.90 -3.41 -5.01
N ALA A 157 7.58 -3.23 -4.98
CA ALA A 157 6.75 -3.57 -3.83
C ALA A 157 6.81 -5.07 -3.51
N GLU A 158 6.72 -5.90 -4.56
CA GLU A 158 6.78 -7.36 -4.45
C GLU A 158 8.12 -7.82 -3.88
N VAL A 159 9.25 -7.38 -4.42
CA VAL A 159 10.55 -7.86 -3.92
C VAL A 159 10.81 -7.43 -2.46
N TRP A 160 10.28 -6.30 -2.01
CA TRP A 160 10.35 -5.90 -0.60
C TRP A 160 9.43 -6.74 0.29
N HIS A 161 8.23 -7.05 -0.19
CA HIS A 161 7.28 -7.92 0.50
C HIS A 161 7.84 -9.34 0.64
N ASP A 162 8.27 -9.94 -0.48
CA ASP A 162 8.85 -11.29 -0.50
C ASP A 162 10.10 -11.38 0.38
N ARG A 163 10.89 -10.29 0.46
CA ARG A 163 12.03 -10.25 1.37
C ARG A 163 11.60 -10.28 2.84
N ALA A 164 10.51 -9.61 3.19
CA ALA A 164 9.94 -9.64 4.54
C ALA A 164 9.39 -11.03 4.88
N ASP A 165 8.64 -11.65 3.97
CA ASP A 165 8.15 -13.02 4.12
C ASP A 165 9.30 -14.01 4.36
N LEU A 166 10.36 -13.92 3.55
CA LEU A 166 11.55 -14.75 3.72
C LEU A 166 12.22 -14.55 5.07
N TYR A 167 12.16 -13.35 5.67
CA TYR A 167 12.68 -13.14 7.01
C TYR A 167 11.92 -13.99 8.03
N TRP A 168 10.59 -13.93 8.02
CA TRP A 168 9.76 -14.67 8.96
C TRP A 168 9.84 -16.18 8.76
N MET A 169 9.84 -16.63 7.50
CA MET A 169 10.09 -18.05 7.18
C MET A 169 11.40 -18.54 7.79
N ILE A 170 12.49 -17.77 7.67
CA ILE A 170 13.79 -18.12 8.25
C ILE A 170 13.72 -18.16 9.79
N GLN A 171 13.05 -17.19 10.43
CA GLN A 171 12.90 -17.17 11.88
C GLN A 171 12.07 -18.35 12.41
N ASP A 172 11.05 -18.77 11.66
CA ASP A 172 10.19 -19.91 11.99
C ASP A 172 10.83 -21.26 11.68
N GLY A 173 12.10 -21.26 11.24
CA GLY A 173 12.88 -22.47 10.99
C GLY A 173 12.57 -23.11 9.65
N TRP A 174 12.39 -22.31 8.59
CA TRP A 174 12.23 -22.81 7.22
C TRP A 174 13.32 -23.84 6.87
N GLU A 175 12.85 -25.05 6.51
CA GLU A 175 13.65 -26.17 6.05
C GLU A 175 13.31 -26.41 4.56
N ASP A 176 14.22 -26.02 3.66
CA ASP A 176 14.19 -26.44 2.26
C ASP A 176 15.44 -27.29 2.00
N GLU A 177 15.24 -28.55 1.63
CA GLU A 177 16.34 -29.48 1.35
C GLU A 177 17.12 -29.08 0.08
N ASP A 178 16.48 -28.34 -0.82
CA ASP A 178 17.02 -27.96 -2.13
C ASP A 178 17.58 -26.52 -2.14
N ALA A 179 17.34 -25.71 -1.11
CA ALA A 179 17.77 -24.32 -1.06
C ALA A 179 18.25 -23.86 0.33
N GLU A 180 19.49 -23.36 0.41
CA GLU A 180 19.97 -22.65 1.60
C GLU A 180 19.28 -21.26 1.66
N PRO A 181 18.65 -20.87 2.79
CA PRO A 181 17.92 -19.61 2.85
C PRO A 181 18.75 -18.38 2.50
N ARG A 182 20.02 -18.39 2.91
CA ARG A 182 20.97 -17.34 2.55
C ARG A 182 21.20 -17.24 1.05
N ALA A 183 21.29 -18.36 0.34
CA ALA A 183 21.48 -18.36 -1.10
C ALA A 183 20.24 -17.80 -1.82
N VAL A 184 19.04 -18.07 -1.31
CA VAL A 184 17.79 -17.50 -1.85
C VAL A 184 17.75 -15.99 -1.68
N VAL A 185 18.05 -15.47 -0.49
CA VAL A 185 18.13 -14.02 -0.25
C VAL A 185 19.19 -13.36 -1.14
N GLN A 186 20.36 -13.99 -1.30
CA GLN A 186 21.44 -13.47 -2.15
C GLN A 186 21.04 -13.40 -3.62
N ARG A 187 20.35 -14.43 -4.12
CA ARG A 187 19.82 -14.44 -5.49
C ARG A 187 18.78 -13.33 -5.68
N MET A 188 17.79 -13.26 -4.79
CA MET A 188 16.74 -12.24 -4.83
C MET A 188 17.31 -10.82 -4.80
N ALA A 189 18.22 -10.52 -3.87
CA ALA A 189 18.85 -9.20 -3.78
C ALA A 189 19.72 -8.89 -5.02
N GLY A 190 20.39 -9.89 -5.58
CA GLY A 190 21.17 -9.76 -6.80
C GLY A 190 20.32 -9.43 -8.01
N GLU A 191 19.22 -10.16 -8.20
CA GLU A 191 18.24 -9.96 -9.28
C GLU A 191 17.53 -8.61 -9.15
N ALA A 192 17.01 -8.28 -7.95
CA ALA A 192 16.36 -7.00 -7.69
C ALA A 192 17.31 -5.81 -7.90
N HIS A 193 18.58 -5.93 -7.52
CA HIS A 193 19.57 -4.88 -7.78
C HIS A 193 19.90 -4.75 -9.27
N ALA A 194 20.08 -5.87 -9.98
CA ALA A 194 20.34 -5.87 -11.41
C ALA A 194 19.18 -5.27 -12.23
N ALA A 195 17.94 -5.47 -11.78
CA ALA A 195 16.73 -4.88 -12.35
C ALA A 195 16.48 -3.42 -11.94
N GLY A 196 17.29 -2.85 -11.04
CA GLY A 196 17.10 -1.48 -10.54
C GLY A 196 15.92 -1.32 -9.57
N LEU A 197 15.39 -2.43 -9.04
CA LEU A 197 14.30 -2.41 -8.05
C LEU A 197 14.82 -1.98 -6.67
N ILE A 198 16.08 -2.25 -6.35
CA ILE A 198 16.75 -1.76 -5.14
C ILE A 198 18.05 -1.01 -5.45
N ALA A 199 18.27 0.11 -4.75
CA ALA A 199 19.40 0.98 -5.00
C ALA A 199 20.75 0.37 -4.59
N THR A 200 20.79 -0.46 -3.55
CA THR A 200 22.02 -1.03 -3.00
C THR A 200 21.76 -2.40 -2.42
N SER A 201 22.70 -3.32 -2.62
CA SER A 201 22.80 -4.56 -1.86
C SER A 201 24.12 -4.60 -1.08
N ILE A 202 24.06 -4.92 0.22
CA ILE A 202 25.25 -5.10 1.06
C ILE A 202 25.34 -6.57 1.47
N ALA A 203 26.47 -7.18 1.14
CA ALA A 203 26.76 -8.59 1.39
C ALA A 203 25.63 -9.54 0.92
N GLY A 204 25.00 -9.19 -0.21
CA GLY A 204 23.96 -9.95 -0.88
C GLY A 204 22.60 -9.93 -0.17
N ASP A 205 22.24 -8.81 0.45
CA ASP A 205 20.92 -8.60 1.04
C ASP A 205 20.45 -7.16 0.79
N PHE A 206 19.17 -6.89 1.08
CA PHE A 206 18.54 -5.58 1.05
C PHE A 206 19.15 -4.67 2.11
N VAL A 207 19.11 -3.37 1.84
CA VAL A 207 19.66 -2.34 2.72
C VAL A 207 18.58 -1.32 3.01
N THR A 208 18.45 -1.00 4.29
CA THR A 208 17.61 0.09 4.80
C THR A 208 18.51 1.22 5.34
N ARG A 209 17.92 2.37 5.66
CA ARG A 209 18.58 3.50 6.31
C ARG A 209 19.18 3.17 7.67
N VAL A 210 18.63 2.17 8.36
CA VAL A 210 19.07 1.78 9.70
C VAL A 210 20.06 0.61 9.68
N GLY A 211 20.23 -0.09 8.55
CA GLY A 211 21.18 -1.18 8.39
C GLY A 211 20.82 -2.19 7.31
N GLY A 212 21.61 -3.26 7.21
CA GLY A 212 21.29 -4.40 6.35
C GLY A 212 20.09 -5.18 6.89
N TYR A 213 19.24 -5.69 6.01
CA TYR A 213 17.98 -6.35 6.37
C TYR A 213 18.16 -7.47 7.41
N ARG A 214 19.23 -8.28 7.25
CA ARG A 214 19.60 -9.37 8.17
C ARG A 214 19.76 -8.96 9.65
N ASP A 215 20.11 -7.69 9.90
CA ASP A 215 20.52 -7.20 11.23
C ASP A 215 19.38 -6.38 11.88
N LEU A 216 18.21 -6.33 11.25
CA LEU A 216 17.06 -5.56 11.75
C LEU A 216 16.39 -6.25 12.94
N ALA A 217 15.85 -5.43 13.84
CA ALA A 217 14.98 -5.90 14.91
C ALA A 217 13.63 -6.39 14.34
N PRO A 218 12.99 -7.40 14.95
CA PRO A 218 11.70 -7.93 14.50
C PRO A 218 10.63 -6.85 14.27
N ASP A 219 10.45 -5.91 15.22
CA ASP A 219 9.48 -4.82 15.10
C ASP A 219 9.76 -3.90 13.88
N THR A 220 11.05 -3.77 13.50
CA THR A 220 11.42 -3.03 12.29
C THR A 220 11.03 -3.81 11.05
N VAL A 221 11.23 -5.13 11.04
CA VAL A 221 10.82 -5.98 9.92
C VAL A 221 9.29 -6.01 9.76
N GLU A 222 8.54 -6.12 10.86
CA GLU A 222 7.07 -6.03 10.85
C GLU A 222 6.61 -4.70 10.23
N THR A 223 7.27 -3.58 10.55
CA THR A 223 6.99 -2.29 9.93
C THR A 223 7.26 -2.30 8.42
N LEU A 224 8.39 -2.87 7.98
CA LEU A 224 8.73 -2.97 6.55
C LEU A 224 7.74 -3.85 5.79
N GLU A 225 7.35 -4.96 6.39
CA GLU A 225 6.35 -5.88 5.86
C GLU A 225 5.01 -5.16 5.65
N LEU A 226 4.52 -4.44 6.67
CA LEU A 226 3.27 -3.68 6.56
C LEU A 226 3.33 -2.63 5.45
N ILE A 227 4.45 -1.89 5.35
CA ILE A 227 4.66 -0.94 4.25
C ILE A 227 4.61 -1.65 2.89
N ALA A 228 5.36 -2.74 2.73
CA ALA A 228 5.45 -3.46 1.47
C ALA A 228 4.12 -4.11 1.09
N PHE A 229 3.44 -4.76 2.05
CA PHE A 229 2.15 -5.40 1.89
C PHE A 229 1.09 -4.41 1.41
N HIS A 230 0.87 -3.31 2.14
CA HIS A 230 -0.18 -2.36 1.78
C HIS A 230 0.08 -1.66 0.44
N ARG A 231 1.35 -1.41 0.10
CA ARG A 231 1.70 -0.89 -1.22
C ARG A 231 1.47 -1.92 -2.32
N LEU A 232 1.89 -3.16 -2.11
CA LEU A 232 1.76 -4.23 -3.08
C LEU A 232 0.29 -4.55 -3.37
N VAL A 233 -0.58 -4.58 -2.35
CA VAL A 233 -2.02 -4.77 -2.52
C VAL A 233 -2.59 -3.71 -3.47
N GLU A 234 -2.27 -2.43 -3.25
CA GLU A 234 -2.84 -1.37 -4.11
C GLU A 234 -2.16 -1.24 -5.47
N PHE A 235 -0.90 -1.63 -5.61
CA PHE A 235 -0.30 -1.82 -6.92
C PHE A 235 -0.95 -2.98 -7.68
N ASN A 236 -1.22 -4.11 -7.04
CA ASN A 236 -1.89 -5.25 -7.66
C ASN A 236 -3.31 -4.87 -8.12
N TRP A 237 -4.06 -4.12 -7.30
CA TRP A 237 -5.37 -3.61 -7.70
C TRP A 237 -5.27 -2.64 -8.88
N LEU A 238 -4.35 -1.68 -8.80
CA LEU A 238 -4.09 -0.69 -9.85
C LEU A 238 -3.74 -1.36 -11.19
N CYS A 239 -2.96 -2.44 -11.16
CA CYS A 239 -2.54 -3.22 -12.31
C CYS A 239 -3.60 -4.23 -12.80
N GLY A 240 -4.77 -4.30 -12.15
CA GLY A 240 -5.85 -5.23 -12.54
C GLY A 240 -5.58 -6.70 -12.20
N LEU A 241 -4.61 -6.97 -11.31
CA LEU A 241 -4.23 -8.34 -10.91
C LEU A 241 -5.15 -8.91 -9.83
N ILE A 242 -5.83 -8.03 -9.10
CA ILE A 242 -6.86 -8.38 -8.13
C ILE A 242 -8.09 -7.52 -8.35
N ASP A 243 -9.25 -8.11 -8.11
CA ASP A 243 -10.52 -7.40 -7.98
C ASP A 243 -10.82 -7.14 -6.51
N HIS A 244 -11.58 -6.06 -6.27
CA HIS A 244 -12.13 -5.72 -4.97
C HIS A 244 -13.58 -6.24 -4.91
N ASP A 245 -13.78 -7.55 -5.04
CA ASP A 245 -15.09 -8.20 -4.85
C ASP A 245 -15.42 -8.40 -3.36
#